data_AF-A0A1G7UEG7-F1
#
_entry.id   AF-A0A1G7UEG7-F1
#
_cell.length_a   1.000
_cell.length_b   1.000
_cell.length_c   1.000
_cell.angle_alpha   90.00
_cell.angle_beta   90.00
_cell.angle_gamma   90.00
#
_symmetry.space_group_name_H-M   'P 1'
#
loop_
_entity.id
_entity.type
_entity.pdbx_description
1 polymer ?
#
loop_
_entity_poly.entity_id
_entity_poly.type
_entity_poly.pdbx_seq_one_letter_code
_entity_poly.pdbx_strand_id
1 'polypeptide(L)'
;MGKLTGYFTITWLIILIVSFLVSRFLLIQLLGLDDDSNEWWMAIITGISFIYSLKFVFFLTLSSVTIFLNLFKKIRNNWFLSLLTYSLIPLLTFSGMIIGDMIENGNSFEAIKSIAKFSGSLVLPHLACTLVCFLHFRKLMGNEKFN
;
A
#
# COMPACT_ATOMS: atom_id res chain seq x y z
N MET A 1 16.92 -22.13 0.63
CA MET A 1 15.73 -21.40 1.13
C MET A 1 16.08 -20.16 1.94
N GLY A 2 16.99 -20.21 2.93
CA GLY A 2 17.31 -19.05 3.80
C GLY A 2 17.65 -17.72 3.09
N LYS A 3 18.44 -17.74 2.01
CA LYS A 3 18.76 -16.54 1.20
C LYS A 3 17.51 -15.90 0.57
N LEU A 4 16.57 -16.72 0.10
CA LEU A 4 15.34 -16.25 -0.54
C LEU A 4 14.36 -15.68 0.51
N THR A 5 14.24 -16.35 1.65
CA THR A 5 13.46 -15.86 2.80
C THR A 5 13.99 -14.52 3.28
N GLY A 6 15.31 -14.38 3.47
CA GLY A 6 15.92 -13.11 3.86
C GLY A 6 15.66 -11.99 2.85
N TYR A 7 15.73 -12.27 1.55
CA TYR A 7 15.38 -11.31 0.51
C TYR A 7 13.94 -10.82 0.64
N PHE A 8 12.96 -11.73 0.78
CA PHE A 8 11.55 -11.34 0.90
C PHE A 8 11.25 -10.61 2.23
N THR A 9 11.92 -10.99 3.33
CA THR A 9 11.82 -10.25 4.59
C THR A 9 12.31 -8.81 4.43
N ILE A 10 13.49 -8.61 3.83
CA ILE A 10 14.02 -7.26 3.58
C ILE A 10 13.10 -6.48 2.64
N THR A 11 12.61 -7.12 1.57
CA THR A 11 11.67 -6.51 0.61
C THR A 11 10.39 -6.06 1.30
N TRP A 12 9.81 -6.91 2.15
CA TRP A 12 8.61 -6.60 2.92
C TRP A 12 8.84 -5.45 3.91
N LEU A 13 9.99 -5.40 4.58
CA LEU A 13 10.36 -4.28 5.45
C LEU A 13 10.57 -2.96 4.68
N ILE A 14 11.18 -3.01 3.49
CA ILE A 14 11.32 -1.84 2.62
C ILE A 14 9.94 -1.32 2.21
N ILE A 15 9.05 -2.22 1.78
CA ILE A 15 7.67 -1.85 1.44
C ILE A 15 6.99 -1.21 2.64
N LEU A 16 7.15 -1.75 3.85
CA LEU A 16 6.62 -1.17 5.08
C LEU A 16 7.10 0.26 5.29
N ILE A 17 8.41 0.45 5.33
CA ILE A 17 9.01 1.74 5.68
C ILE A 17 8.68 2.79 4.61
N VAL A 18 8.90 2.45 3.33
CA VAL A 18 8.72 3.42 2.23
C VAL A 18 7.24 3.78 2.07
N SER A 19 6.34 2.79 2.08
CA SER A 19 4.91 3.07 1.91
C SER A 19 4.38 3.88 3.09
N PHE A 20 4.79 3.54 4.32
CA PHE A 20 4.42 4.30 5.51
C PHE A 20 4.88 5.76 5.44
N LEU A 21 6.14 6.01 5.07
CA LEU A 21 6.70 7.36 5.00
C LEU A 21 6.03 8.21 3.90
N VAL A 22 5.79 7.62 2.72
CA VAL A 22 5.15 8.33 1.61
C VAL A 22 3.67 8.60 1.93
N SER A 23 2.93 7.62 2.42
CA SER A 23 1.52 7.83 2.82
C SER A 23 1.41 8.84 3.95
N ARG A 24 2.34 8.84 4.93
CA ARG A 24 2.41 9.88 5.97
C ARG A 24 2.53 11.28 5.36
N PHE A 25 3.48 11.46 4.44
CA PHE A 25 3.70 12.74 3.78
C PHE A 25 2.45 13.20 3.01
N LEU A 26 1.85 12.31 2.22
CA LEU A 26 0.64 12.62 1.45
C LEU A 26 -0.56 12.94 2.36
N LEU A 27 -0.71 12.26 3.48
CA LEU A 27 -1.79 12.51 4.43
C LEU A 27 -1.66 13.86 5.14
N ILE A 28 -0.43 14.28 5.48
CA ILE A 28 -0.19 15.61 6.06
C ILE A 28 -0.70 16.69 5.11
N GLN A 29 -0.33 16.58 3.83
CA GLN A 29 -0.78 17.51 2.79
C GLN A 29 -2.28 17.43 2.53
N LEU A 30 -2.84 16.22 2.50
CA LEU A 30 -4.26 16.02 2.20
C LEU A 30 -5.18 16.56 3.31
N LEU A 31 -4.75 16.42 4.57
CA LEU A 31 -5.53 16.83 5.75
C LEU A 31 -5.22 18.26 6.22
N GLY A 32 -4.27 18.95 5.58
CA GLY A 32 -3.89 20.32 5.95
C GLY A 32 -3.35 20.41 7.38
N LEU A 33 -2.60 19.41 7.84
CA LEU A 33 -2.03 19.39 9.20
C LEU A 33 -0.89 20.41 9.39
N ASP A 34 -0.43 21.02 8.31
CA ASP A 34 0.54 22.11 8.26
C ASP A 34 -0.11 23.50 8.20
N ASP A 35 -1.44 23.58 8.22
CA ASP A 35 -2.19 24.84 8.16
C ASP A 35 -2.52 25.35 9.57
N ASP A 36 -1.83 26.41 9.98
CA ASP A 36 -2.00 27.09 11.28
C ASP A 36 -3.36 27.81 11.44
N SER A 37 -4.17 27.88 10.38
CA SER A 37 -5.49 28.53 10.40
C SER A 37 -6.63 27.67 10.98
N ASN A 38 -6.36 26.41 11.31
CA ASN A 38 -7.37 25.47 11.79
C ASN A 38 -7.88 25.81 13.20
N GLU A 39 -9.20 25.84 13.36
CA GLU A 39 -9.83 25.91 14.68
C GLU A 39 -9.40 24.71 15.54
N TRP A 40 -9.20 24.94 16.85
CA TRP A 40 -8.61 23.95 17.76
C TRP A 40 -9.35 22.59 17.78
N TRP A 41 -10.67 22.58 17.58
CA TRP A 41 -11.47 21.35 17.54
C TRP A 41 -11.32 20.61 16.20
N MET A 42 -11.16 21.32 15.08
CA MET A 42 -10.86 20.73 13.78
C MET A 42 -9.49 20.05 13.79
N ALA A 43 -8.50 20.67 14.44
CA ALA A 43 -7.18 20.08 14.64
C ALA A 43 -7.20 18.73 15.38
N ILE A 44 -8.11 18.56 16.35
CA ILE A 44 -8.30 17.28 17.06
C ILE A 44 -8.87 16.22 16.10
N ILE A 45 -9.90 16.55 15.32
CA ILE A 45 -10.55 15.62 14.38
C ILE A 45 -9.58 15.19 13.28
N THR A 46 -8.83 16.12 12.70
CA THR A 46 -7.83 15.82 11.66
C THR A 46 -6.67 15.01 12.22
N GLY A 47 -6.21 15.30 13.44
CA GLY A 47 -5.18 14.53 14.14
C GLY A 47 -5.60 13.07 14.43
N ILE A 48 -6.84 12.86 14.89
CA ILE A 48 -7.39 11.52 15.10
C ILE A 48 -7.48 10.76 13.76
N SER A 49 -8.04 11.40 12.73
CA SER A 49 -8.17 10.84 11.38
C SER A 49 -6.80 10.43 10.80
N PHE A 50 -5.78 11.26 11.01
CA PHE A 50 -4.41 10.97 10.61
C PHE A 50 -3.83 9.73 11.31
N ILE A 51 -4.02 9.60 12.62
CA ILE A 51 -3.53 8.44 13.39
C ILE A 51 -4.19 7.15 12.91
N TYR A 52 -5.51 7.14 12.71
CA TYR A 52 -6.23 5.97 12.20
C TYR A 52 -5.80 5.61 10.77
N SER A 53 -5.59 6.61 9.93
CA SER A 53 -5.09 6.45 8.56
C SER A 53 -3.69 5.82 8.53
N LEU A 54 -2.78 6.27 9.38
CA LEU A 54 -1.44 5.67 9.48
C LEU A 54 -1.47 4.24 10.02
N LYS A 55 -2.33 3.96 11.02
CA LYS A 55 -2.53 2.59 11.51
C LYS A 55 -3.00 1.68 10.37
N PHE A 56 -3.92 2.17 9.53
CA PHE A 56 -4.38 1.43 8.37
C PHE A 56 -3.25 1.10 7.38
N VAL A 57 -2.39 2.06 7.02
CA VAL A 57 -1.23 1.82 6.14
C VAL A 57 -0.29 0.78 6.72
N PHE A 58 -0.07 0.83 8.04
CA PHE A 58 0.72 -0.18 8.74
C PHE A 58 0.11 -1.59 8.62
N PHE A 59 -1.19 -1.75 8.87
CA PHE A 59 -1.88 -3.03 8.73
C PHE A 59 -1.95 -3.54 7.28
N LEU A 60 -2.10 -2.64 6.31
CA LEU A 60 -2.04 -2.97 4.89
C LEU A 60 -0.69 -3.61 4.54
N THR A 61 0.39 -3.05 5.08
CA THR A 61 1.72 -3.59 4.85
C THR A 61 1.93 -4.93 5.55
N LEU A 62 1.48 -5.05 6.80
CA LEU A 62 1.53 -6.33 7.51
C LEU A 62 0.80 -7.44 6.75
N SER A 63 -0.35 -7.10 6.15
CA SER A 63 -1.18 -8.03 5.38
C SER A 63 -0.53 -8.45 4.05
N SER A 64 0.50 -7.73 3.57
CA SER A 64 1.24 -8.05 2.35
C SER A 64 2.25 -9.19 2.52
N VAL A 65 2.03 -10.05 3.53
CA VAL A 65 2.77 -11.32 3.73
C VAL A 65 2.61 -12.27 2.53
N THR A 66 1.62 -12.05 1.67
CA THR A 66 1.42 -12.81 0.42
C THR A 66 2.65 -12.85 -0.47
N ILE A 67 3.55 -11.86 -0.38
CA ILE A 67 4.83 -11.83 -1.12
C ILE A 67 5.67 -13.09 -0.84
N PHE A 68 5.60 -13.65 0.37
CA PHE A 68 6.32 -14.88 0.75
C PHE A 68 5.83 -16.12 0.00
N LEU A 69 4.68 -16.08 -0.68
CA LEU A 69 4.27 -17.15 -1.58
C LEU A 69 5.25 -17.35 -2.76
N ASN A 70 6.10 -16.35 -3.06
CA ASN A 70 7.21 -16.52 -4.00
C ASN A 70 8.34 -17.44 -3.50
N LEU A 71 8.27 -17.94 -2.26
CA LEU A 71 9.13 -19.03 -1.81
C LEU A 71 8.82 -20.35 -2.55
N PHE A 72 7.60 -20.50 -3.06
CA PHE A 72 7.19 -21.67 -3.84
C PHE A 72 7.62 -21.51 -5.30
N LYS A 73 8.42 -22.45 -5.81
CA LYS A 73 8.96 -22.44 -7.19
C LYS A 73 7.89 -22.27 -8.26
N LYS A 74 6.71 -22.91 -8.09
CA LYS A 74 5.58 -22.82 -9.03
C LYS A 74 5.03 -21.39 -9.16
N ILE A 75 4.93 -20.67 -8.04
CA ILE A 75 4.43 -19.29 -7.99
C ILE A 75 5.50 -18.35 -8.54
N ARG A 76 6.74 -18.49 -8.04
CA ARG A 76 7.90 -17.70 -8.45
C ARG A 76 8.14 -17.71 -9.96
N ASN A 77 8.09 -18.89 -10.58
CA ASN A 77 8.41 -19.05 -12.00
C ASN A 77 7.30 -18.52 -12.91
N ASN A 78 6.06 -18.40 -12.42
CA ASN A 78 4.97 -17.83 -13.19
C ASN A 78 4.94 -16.30 -13.01
N TRP A 79 5.02 -15.56 -14.11
CA TRP A 79 5.06 -14.09 -14.09
C TRP A 79 3.88 -13.47 -13.33
N PHE A 80 2.68 -13.89 -13.73
CA PHE A 80 1.39 -13.38 -13.24
C PHE A 80 1.12 -13.77 -11.78
N LEU A 81 1.35 -15.04 -11.40
CA LEU A 81 1.09 -15.47 -10.02
C LEU A 81 1.96 -14.70 -9.03
N SER A 82 3.23 -14.49 -9.33
CA SER A 82 4.08 -13.65 -8.49
C SER A 82 3.62 -12.20 -8.47
N LEU A 83 3.26 -11.59 -9.61
CA LEU A 83 2.75 -10.21 -9.61
C LEU A 83 1.57 -10.09 -8.64
N LEU A 84 0.65 -11.05 -8.71
CA LEU A 84 -0.52 -11.12 -7.86
C LEU A 84 -0.12 -11.21 -6.38
N THR A 85 0.92 -11.94 -6.00
CA THR A 85 1.38 -11.97 -4.60
C THR A 85 1.88 -10.61 -4.07
N TYR A 86 2.36 -9.72 -4.95
CA TYR A 86 2.79 -8.36 -4.61
C TYR A 86 1.63 -7.35 -4.65
N SER A 87 0.69 -7.50 -5.56
CA SER A 87 -0.34 -6.48 -5.83
C SER A 87 -1.74 -6.82 -5.31
N LEU A 88 -2.03 -8.08 -4.98
CA LEU A 88 -3.40 -8.49 -4.65
C LEU A 88 -3.97 -7.72 -3.47
N ILE A 89 -3.24 -7.68 -2.35
CA ILE A 89 -3.68 -7.01 -1.12
C ILE A 89 -3.97 -5.53 -1.39
N PRO A 90 -3.04 -4.69 -1.90
CA PRO A 90 -3.36 -3.29 -2.17
C PRO A 90 -4.46 -3.09 -3.21
N LEU A 91 -4.54 -3.93 -4.27
CA LEU A 91 -5.60 -3.80 -5.27
C LEU A 91 -6.98 -4.09 -4.69
N LEU A 92 -7.12 -5.17 -3.90
CA LEU A 92 -8.37 -5.51 -3.23
C LEU A 92 -8.76 -4.45 -2.22
N THR A 93 -7.80 -3.96 -1.44
CA THR A 93 -8.05 -2.88 -0.47
C THR A 93 -8.51 -1.60 -1.15
N PHE A 94 -7.82 -1.15 -2.20
CA PHE A 94 -8.21 0.05 -2.94
C PHE A 94 -9.61 -0.09 -3.54
N SER A 95 -9.87 -1.21 -4.23
CA SER A 95 -11.17 -1.48 -4.85
C SER A 95 -12.27 -1.57 -3.80
N GLY A 96 -12.01 -2.22 -2.67
CA GLY A 96 -12.94 -2.34 -1.55
C GLY A 96 -13.31 -1.00 -0.93
N MET A 97 -12.35 -0.08 -0.77
CA MET A 97 -12.63 1.28 -0.28
C MET A 97 -13.51 2.06 -1.24
N ILE A 98 -13.21 2.02 -2.55
CA ILE A 98 -14.01 2.72 -3.57
C ILE A 98 -15.43 2.15 -3.65
N ILE A 99 -15.57 0.82 -3.73
CA ILE A 99 -16.87 0.16 -3.83
C ILE A 99 -17.69 0.37 -2.56
N GLY A 100 -17.06 0.27 -1.38
CA GLY A 100 -17.74 0.51 -0.10
C GLY A 100 -18.33 1.92 -0.02
N ASP A 101 -17.53 2.93 -0.39
CA ASP A 101 -17.98 4.32 -0.41
C ASP A 101 -19.09 4.56 -1.44
N MET A 102 -18.99 3.96 -2.64
CA MET A 102 -20.03 4.03 -3.66
C MET A 102 -21.37 3.43 -3.18
N ILE A 103 -21.33 2.38 -2.36
CA ILE A 103 -22.54 1.76 -1.80
C ILE A 103 -23.16 2.65 -0.71
N GLU A 104 -22.34 3.27 0.14
CA GLU A 104 -22.80 4.06 1.29
C GLU A 104 -23.24 5.47 0.89
N ASN A 105 -22.42 6.16 0.10
CA ASN A 105 -22.56 7.58 -0.24
C ASN A 105 -23.07 7.82 -1.67
N GLY A 106 -23.31 6.75 -2.43
CA GLY A 106 -23.78 6.79 -3.81
C GLY A 106 -22.69 7.10 -4.84
N ASN A 107 -23.10 7.21 -6.10
CA ASN A 107 -22.17 7.28 -7.25
C ASN A 107 -21.93 8.70 -7.78
N SER A 108 -21.99 9.72 -6.92
CA SER A 108 -21.70 11.09 -7.37
C SER A 108 -20.21 11.22 -7.72
N PHE A 109 -19.92 11.93 -8.81
CA PHE A 109 -18.54 12.09 -9.28
C PHE A 109 -17.64 12.77 -8.23
N GLU A 110 -18.19 13.73 -7.47
CA GLU A 110 -17.45 14.43 -6.42
C GLU A 110 -17.13 13.55 -5.22
N ALA A 111 -18.07 12.71 -4.78
CA ALA A 111 -17.84 11.73 -3.72
C ALA A 111 -16.73 10.73 -4.13
N ILE A 112 -16.87 10.14 -5.33
CA ILE A 112 -15.87 9.20 -5.88
C ILE A 112 -14.49 9.85 -5.98
N LYS A 113 -14.42 11.11 -6.43
CA LYS A 113 -13.16 11.84 -6.53
C LYS A 113 -12.52 12.10 -5.17
N SER A 114 -13.31 12.44 -4.16
CA SER A 114 -12.82 12.68 -2.79
C SER A 114 -12.26 11.39 -2.17
N ILE A 115 -13.04 10.30 -2.20
CA ILE A 115 -12.60 9.02 -1.66
C ILE A 115 -11.40 8.45 -2.42
N ALA A 116 -11.35 8.64 -3.74
CA ALA A 116 -10.21 8.20 -4.56
C ALA A 116 -8.93 8.95 -4.20
N LYS A 117 -9.01 10.24 -3.86
CA LYS A 117 -7.85 10.99 -3.35
C LYS A 117 -7.41 10.45 -1.99
N PHE A 118 -8.34 10.23 -1.07
CA PHE A 118 -8.04 9.74 0.27
C PHE A 118 -7.47 8.31 0.24
N SER A 119 -8.20 7.35 -0.32
CA SER A 119 -7.72 5.97 -0.52
C SER A 119 -6.45 5.92 -1.36
N GLY A 120 -6.31 6.83 -2.35
CA GLY A 120 -5.11 6.97 -3.15
C GLY A 120 -3.88 7.35 -2.33
N SER A 121 -4.02 8.31 -1.42
CA SER A 121 -2.94 8.73 -0.50
C SER A 121 -2.49 7.61 0.45
N LEU A 122 -3.37 6.64 0.72
CA LEU A 122 -3.09 5.50 1.60
C LEU A 122 -2.49 4.31 0.85
N VAL A 123 -3.12 3.90 -0.26
CA VAL A 123 -2.89 2.60 -0.88
C VAL A 123 -1.97 2.66 -2.09
N LEU A 124 -1.98 3.76 -2.86
CA LEU A 124 -1.14 3.87 -4.06
C LEU A 124 0.37 3.89 -3.75
N PRO A 125 0.86 4.54 -2.66
CA PRO A 125 2.26 4.42 -2.28
C PRO A 125 2.69 2.97 -2.07
N HIS A 126 1.83 2.17 -1.43
CA HIS A 126 2.07 0.75 -1.22
C HIS A 126 2.07 -0.04 -2.53
N LEU A 127 1.08 0.17 -3.39
CA LEU A 127 1.01 -0.47 -4.70
C LEU A 127 2.23 -0.13 -5.58
N ALA A 128 2.64 1.13 -5.60
CA ALA A 128 3.82 1.56 -6.35
C ALA A 128 5.09 0.87 -5.82
N CYS A 129 5.24 0.81 -4.50
CA CYS A 129 6.38 0.15 -3.87
C CYS A 129 6.42 -1.35 -4.16
N THR A 130 5.27 -2.04 -4.07
CA THR A 130 5.19 -3.48 -4.37
C THR A 130 5.48 -3.77 -5.83
N LEU A 131 5.03 -2.92 -6.76
CA LEU A 131 5.34 -3.05 -8.20
C LEU A 131 6.83 -2.86 -8.48
N VAL A 132 7.49 -1.86 -7.88
CA VAL A 132 8.94 -1.65 -8.01
C VAL A 132 9.70 -2.87 -7.47
N CYS A 133 9.31 -3.37 -6.30
CA CYS A 133 9.92 -4.56 -5.71
C CYS A 133 9.72 -5.81 -6.56
N PHE A 134 8.55 -5.97 -7.17
CA PHE A 134 8.27 -7.05 -8.11
C PHE A 134 9.16 -6.97 -9.35
N LEU A 135 9.29 -5.79 -9.97
CA LEU A 135 10.16 -5.61 -11.14
C LEU A 135 11.62 -5.89 -10.80
N HIS A 136 12.09 -5.43 -9.64
CA HIS A 136 13.42 -5.74 -9.14
C HIS A 136 13.62 -7.25 -8.95
N PHE A 137 12.65 -7.93 -8.31
CA PHE A 137 12.67 -9.39 -8.16
C PHE A 137 12.75 -10.12 -9.50
N ARG A 138 11.99 -9.66 -10.51
CA ARG A 138 12.01 -10.24 -11.85
C ARG A 138 13.35 -10.11 -12.54
N LYS A 139 13.98 -8.94 -12.43
CA LYS A 139 15.33 -8.72 -12.95
C LYS A 139 16.35 -9.65 -12.28
N LEU A 140 16.23 -9.88 -10.98
CA LEU A 140 17.11 -10.79 -10.24
C LEU A 140 16.95 -12.26 -10.65
N MET A 141 15.72 -12.69 -10.91
CA MET A 141 15.42 -14.04 -11.42
C MET A 141 15.97 -14.27 -12.83
N GLY A 142 15.88 -13.26 -13.71
CA GLY A 142 16.42 -13.33 -15.07
C GLY A 142 17.96 -13.42 -15.11
N ASN A 143 18.64 -12.89 -14.10
CA ASN A 143 20.09 -12.98 -13.93
C ASN A 143 20.54 -14.24 -13.15
N GLU A 144 19.67 -15.25 -13.01
CA GLU A 144 19.90 -16.52 -12.31
C GLU A 144 20.39 -16.42 -10.85
N LYS A 145 20.38 -15.24 -10.22
CA LYS A 145 20.86 -15.05 -8.84
C LYS A 145 20.10 -15.87 -7.78
N PHE A 146 18.92 -16.37 -8.13
CA PHE A 146 18.01 -17.08 -7.23
C PHE A 146 17.41 -18.37 -7.83
N ASN A 147 17.96 -18.84 -8.96
CA ASN A 147 17.58 -20.13 -9.54
C ASN A 147 18.24 -21.29 -8.79
#